data_AF-A0A6G1INI9-F1
#
_entry.id   AF-A0A6G1INI9-F1
#
_cell.length_a   1.000
_cell.length_b   1.000
_cell.length_c   1.000
_cell.angle_alpha   90.00
_cell.angle_beta   90.00
_cell.angle_gamma   90.00
#
_symmetry.space_group_name_H-M   'P 1'
#
loop_
_entity.id
_entity.type
_entity.pdbx_description
1 polymer ?
#
loop_
_entity_poly.entity_id
_entity_poly.type
_entity_poly.pdbx_seq_one_letter_code
_entity_poly.pdbx_strand_id
1 'polypeptide(L)'
;MDYLDKITAFANPPYNAIGSTLFLSYIILALYCTTSIVLSLYRQYNSISSQKPSKDQTDQQLIAIQNARKRHVKIYAFLASISFATLSYHMLSFLINSYVQWASNKWLLIRTLSREHLRGWMWDSTLFESFAKELVSDGASTVWTQAAILTTWFWNVWMAGKAQKHGFTMETMAPYIMLSQILPISFAAALFIIQLHLSALGASPISAEKETKTDETPQPKPKKPYKRTTLTLPTILLNAALICLPPLRNHPAFVPLVLLTRLILFMPYSDRISLRDEQVVQSISISGGFVVANFAMLRKVVGWRDVLGVLRVGGEAVKTLVWDAQISAVVYAVLGWGGGV
;
A
#
# COMPACT_ATOMS: atom_id res chain seq x y z
N MET A 1 22.58 -16.58 -24.58
CA MET A 1 22.21 -15.20 -24.96
C MET A 1 20.82 -15.14 -25.56
N ASP A 2 20.49 -16.03 -26.51
CA ASP A 2 19.24 -16.03 -27.29
C ASP A 2 17.89 -15.99 -26.53
N TYR A 3 17.82 -16.47 -25.28
CA TYR A 3 16.58 -16.41 -24.47
C TYR A 3 16.34 -15.05 -23.82
N LEU A 4 17.39 -14.37 -23.35
CA LEU A 4 17.26 -13.06 -22.73
C LEU A 4 16.86 -12.03 -23.78
N ASP A 5 17.41 -12.14 -24.99
CA ASP A 5 17.08 -11.27 -26.13
C ASP A 5 15.62 -11.43 -26.59
N LYS A 6 15.08 -12.65 -26.51
CA LYS A 6 13.64 -12.89 -26.76
C LYS A 6 12.77 -12.27 -25.67
N ILE A 7 13.13 -12.45 -24.40
CA ILE A 7 12.38 -11.87 -23.27
C ILE A 7 12.41 -10.34 -23.33
N THR A 8 13.55 -9.74 -23.64
CA THR A 8 13.65 -8.28 -23.80
C THR A 8 12.86 -7.78 -25.00
N ALA A 9 12.81 -8.52 -26.11
CA ALA A 9 11.96 -8.16 -27.25
C ALA A 9 10.45 -8.17 -26.91
N PHE A 10 9.98 -9.08 -26.05
CA PHE A 10 8.57 -9.11 -25.59
C PHE A 10 8.25 -8.15 -24.43
N ALA A 11 9.27 -7.59 -23.80
CA ALA A 11 9.15 -6.64 -22.69
C ALA A 11 9.27 -5.18 -23.14
N ASN A 12 9.66 -4.92 -24.38
CA ASN A 12 9.86 -3.58 -24.92
C ASN A 12 8.99 -3.34 -26.16
N PRO A 13 8.63 -2.08 -26.47
CA PRO A 13 7.98 -1.74 -27.73
C PRO A 13 8.80 -2.21 -28.94
N PRO A 14 8.16 -2.62 -30.04
CA PRO A 14 6.73 -2.50 -30.36
C PRO A 14 5.85 -3.68 -29.90
N TYR A 15 6.40 -4.66 -29.19
CA TYR A 15 5.68 -5.86 -28.75
C TYR A 15 5.72 -6.02 -27.23
N ASN A 16 5.34 -4.98 -26.48
CA ASN A 16 5.31 -4.99 -25.02
C ASN A 16 4.13 -5.81 -24.46
N ALA A 17 4.06 -7.09 -24.85
CA ALA A 17 3.05 -8.03 -24.40
C ALA A 17 3.18 -8.30 -22.90
N ILE A 18 4.41 -8.41 -22.39
CA ILE A 18 4.68 -8.65 -20.96
C ILE A 18 4.18 -7.47 -20.13
N GLY A 19 4.54 -6.24 -20.49
CA GLY A 19 4.09 -5.04 -19.78
C GLY A 19 2.56 -4.87 -19.84
N SER A 20 1.95 -5.12 -21.00
CA SER A 20 0.48 -5.11 -21.14
C SER A 20 -0.21 -6.12 -20.24
N THR A 21 0.26 -7.37 -20.24
CA THR A 21 -0.30 -8.44 -19.42
C THR A 21 -0.13 -8.13 -17.93
N LEU A 22 1.04 -7.64 -17.51
CA LEU A 22 1.28 -7.21 -16.14
C LEU A 22 0.31 -6.10 -15.74
N PHE A 23 0.09 -5.10 -16.60
CA PHE A 23 -0.81 -3.98 -16.34
C PHE A 23 -2.26 -4.44 -16.15
N LEU A 24 -2.77 -5.28 -17.05
CA LEU A 24 -4.12 -5.83 -16.93
C LEU A 24 -4.26 -6.75 -15.72
N SER A 25 -3.24 -7.59 -15.46
CA SER A 25 -3.24 -8.48 -14.30
C SER A 25 -3.29 -7.70 -12.98
N TYR A 26 -2.62 -6.54 -12.93
CA TYR A 26 -2.61 -5.65 -11.78
C TYR A 26 -3.99 -5.05 -11.51
N ILE A 27 -4.70 -4.60 -12.55
CA ILE A 27 -6.06 -4.08 -12.43
C ILE A 27 -7.01 -5.17 -11.95
N ILE A 28 -6.96 -6.37 -12.55
CA ILE A 28 -7.82 -7.49 -12.16
C ILE A 28 -7.54 -7.89 -10.71
N LEU A 29 -6.28 -7.97 -10.31
CA LEU A 29 -5.88 -8.31 -8.95
C LEU A 29 -6.32 -7.23 -7.95
N ALA A 30 -6.18 -5.94 -8.29
CA ALA A 30 -6.68 -4.84 -7.48
C ALA A 30 -8.19 -4.92 -7.23
N LEU A 31 -8.97 -5.16 -8.30
CA LEU A 31 -10.42 -5.28 -8.22
C LEU A 31 -10.83 -6.51 -7.40
N TYR A 32 -10.16 -7.64 -7.62
CA TYR A 32 -10.40 -8.86 -6.86
C TYR A 32 -10.13 -8.67 -5.37
N CYS A 33 -8.94 -8.18 -5.00
CA CYS A 33 -8.57 -7.95 -3.60
C CYS A 33 -9.51 -6.95 -2.92
N THR A 34 -9.82 -5.83 -3.61
CA THR A 34 -10.73 -4.81 -3.09
C THR A 34 -12.13 -5.39 -2.85
N THR A 35 -12.68 -6.09 -3.84
CA THR A 35 -14.02 -6.69 -3.74
C THR A 35 -14.06 -7.74 -2.65
N SER A 36 -13.05 -8.60 -2.56
CA SER A 36 -12.93 -9.64 -1.52
C SER A 36 -12.91 -9.03 -0.12
N ILE A 37 -12.08 -8.00 0.10
CA ILE A 37 -12.00 -7.27 1.38
C ILE A 37 -13.34 -6.62 1.71
N VAL A 38 -13.91 -5.83 0.80
CA VAL A 38 -15.17 -5.11 1.05
C VAL A 38 -16.32 -6.07 1.34
N LEU A 39 -16.44 -7.17 0.59
CA LEU A 39 -17.47 -8.19 0.87
C LEU A 39 -17.26 -8.87 2.22
N SER A 40 -16.01 -9.19 2.59
CA SER A 40 -15.70 -9.76 3.91
C SER A 40 -16.07 -8.80 5.04
N LEU A 41 -15.63 -7.53 4.95
CA LEU A 41 -15.94 -6.49 5.92
C LEU A 41 -17.44 -6.22 6.02
N TYR A 42 -18.14 -6.20 4.89
CA TYR A 42 -19.59 -6.01 4.84
C TYR A 42 -20.34 -7.14 5.54
N ARG A 43 -19.94 -8.40 5.30
CA ARG A 43 -20.51 -9.57 5.98
C ARG A 43 -20.29 -9.51 7.49
N GLN A 44 -19.07 -9.19 7.93
CA GLN A 44 -18.74 -9.02 9.36
C GLN A 44 -19.53 -7.87 10.01
N TYR A 45 -19.67 -6.74 9.31
CA TYR A 45 -20.44 -5.61 9.80
C TYR A 45 -21.93 -5.96 10.00
N ASN A 46 -22.52 -6.67 9.03
CA ASN A 46 -23.93 -7.08 9.10
C ASN A 46 -24.20 -8.16 10.16
N SER A 47 -23.26 -9.09 10.38
CA SER A 47 -23.41 -10.10 11.44
C SER A 47 -23.42 -9.45 12.82
N ILE A 48 -22.58 -8.44 13.05
CA ILE A 48 -22.54 -7.70 14.32
C ILE A 48 -23.80 -6.84 14.50
N SER A 49 -24.32 -6.24 13.42
CA SER A 49 -25.53 -5.41 13.53
C SER A 49 -26.80 -6.19 13.88
N SER A 50 -26.78 -7.52 13.70
CA SER A 50 -27.94 -8.38 13.94
C SER A 50 -28.04 -8.91 15.38
N GLN A 51 -27.00 -8.74 16.19
CA GLN A 51 -27.02 -9.15 17.60
C GLN A 51 -27.82 -8.14 18.44
N LYS A 52 -28.94 -8.58 19.03
CA LYS A 52 -29.73 -7.76 19.96
C LYS A 52 -29.03 -7.69 21.32
N PRO A 53 -28.81 -6.49 21.89
CA PRO A 53 -28.26 -6.40 23.24
C PRO A 53 -29.27 -6.95 24.26
N SER A 54 -28.76 -7.69 25.25
CA SER A 54 -29.51 -8.02 26.46
C SER A 54 -29.75 -6.72 27.27
N LYS A 55 -30.62 -6.78 28.28
CA LYS A 55 -31.10 -5.59 29.02
C LYS A 55 -30.29 -5.25 30.28
N ASP A 56 -29.14 -5.86 30.51
CA ASP A 56 -28.40 -5.68 31.77
C ASP A 56 -27.55 -4.39 31.77
N GLN A 57 -27.28 -3.82 32.95
CA GLN A 57 -26.54 -2.55 33.07
C GLN A 57 -25.11 -2.61 32.51
N THR A 58 -24.46 -3.78 32.57
CA THR A 58 -23.17 -4.06 31.90
C THR A 58 -23.26 -3.90 30.39
N ASP A 59 -24.46 -4.08 29.81
CA ASP A 59 -24.69 -3.93 28.38
C ASP A 59 -24.62 -2.47 27.93
N GLN A 60 -24.89 -1.48 28.80
CA GLN A 60 -24.87 -0.07 28.38
C GLN A 60 -23.45 0.41 27.99
N GLN A 61 -22.43 0.03 28.76
CA GLN A 61 -21.04 0.37 28.41
C GLN A 61 -20.58 -0.37 27.15
N LEU A 62 -20.97 -1.64 27.00
CA LEU A 62 -20.68 -2.43 25.80
C LEU A 62 -21.37 -1.83 24.56
N ILE A 63 -22.64 -1.41 24.67
CA ILE A 63 -23.37 -0.74 23.58
C ILE A 63 -22.68 0.57 23.21
N ALA A 64 -22.21 1.37 24.17
CA ALA A 64 -21.47 2.60 23.89
C ALA A 64 -20.17 2.33 23.12
N ILE A 65 -19.39 1.31 23.53
CA ILE A 65 -18.17 0.87 22.83
C ILE A 65 -18.50 0.38 21.42
N GLN A 66 -19.56 -0.42 21.26
CA GLN A 66 -20.01 -0.92 19.96
C GLN A 66 -20.41 0.22 19.03
N ASN A 67 -21.17 1.20 19.52
CA ASN A 67 -21.60 2.37 18.75
C ASN A 67 -20.41 3.24 18.34
N ALA A 68 -19.44 3.46 19.24
CA ALA A 68 -18.21 4.16 18.92
C ALA A 68 -17.43 3.45 17.79
N ARG A 69 -17.26 2.13 17.89
CA ARG A 69 -16.58 1.34 16.84
C ARG A 69 -17.33 1.36 15.51
N LYS A 70 -18.67 1.25 15.50
CA LYS A 70 -19.48 1.40 14.28
C LYS A 70 -19.28 2.78 13.64
N ARG A 71 -19.17 3.84 14.44
CA ARG A 71 -18.85 5.19 13.95
C ARG A 71 -17.45 5.22 13.32
N HIS A 72 -16.44 4.63 13.96
CA HIS A 72 -15.09 4.56 13.39
C HIS A 72 -15.07 3.79 12.06
N VAL A 73 -15.76 2.65 11.97
CA VAL A 73 -15.90 1.90 10.72
C VAL A 73 -16.45 2.77 9.59
N LYS A 74 -17.49 3.58 9.86
CA LYS A 74 -18.05 4.52 8.87
C LYS A 74 -17.06 5.61 8.46
N ILE A 75 -16.30 6.17 9.41
CA ILE A 75 -15.29 7.19 9.13
C ILE A 75 -14.19 6.61 8.22
N TYR A 76 -13.66 5.43 8.54
CA TYR A 76 -12.63 4.80 7.72
C TYR A 76 -13.16 4.34 6.36
N ALA A 77 -14.41 3.88 6.27
CA ALA A 77 -15.03 3.55 4.98
C ALA A 77 -15.18 4.79 4.08
N PHE A 78 -15.49 5.95 4.69
CA PHE A 78 -15.52 7.22 3.97
C PHE A 78 -14.12 7.64 3.50
N LEU A 79 -13.11 7.58 4.37
CA LEU A 79 -11.71 7.87 4.00
C LEU A 79 -11.18 6.92 2.92
N ALA A 80 -11.51 5.63 3.01
CA ALA A 80 -11.17 4.64 2.00
C ALA A 80 -11.83 4.97 0.65
N SER A 81 -13.11 5.37 0.66
CA SER A 81 -13.82 5.81 -0.56
C SER A 81 -13.15 7.04 -1.20
N ILE A 82 -12.74 8.04 -0.40
CA ILE A 82 -12.01 9.20 -0.90
C ILE A 82 -10.67 8.77 -1.51
N SER A 83 -9.88 7.96 -0.79
CA SER A 83 -8.59 7.46 -1.29
C SER A 83 -8.74 6.72 -2.63
N PHE A 84 -9.73 5.83 -2.72
CA PHE A 84 -10.01 5.09 -3.94
C PHE A 84 -10.46 6.01 -5.10
N ALA A 85 -11.32 6.99 -4.82
CA ALA A 85 -11.79 7.93 -5.83
C ALA A 85 -10.66 8.83 -6.36
N THR A 86 -9.84 9.39 -5.47
CA THR A 86 -8.69 10.22 -5.83
C THR A 86 -7.68 9.44 -6.65
N LEU A 87 -7.37 8.20 -6.27
CA LEU A 87 -6.52 7.31 -7.06
C LEU A 87 -7.10 7.06 -8.45
N SER A 88 -8.37 6.67 -8.50
CA SER A 88 -9.03 6.31 -9.75
C SER A 88 -9.01 7.50 -10.73
N TYR A 89 -9.23 8.72 -10.22
CA TYR A 89 -9.13 9.94 -10.99
C TYR A 89 -7.74 10.16 -11.58
N HIS A 90 -6.69 10.13 -10.77
CA HIS A 90 -5.32 10.39 -11.25
C HIS A 90 -4.78 9.27 -12.15
N MET A 91 -5.05 8.00 -11.82
CA MET A 91 -4.65 6.89 -12.68
C MET A 91 -5.38 6.92 -14.02
N LEU A 92 -6.68 7.23 -14.04
CA LEU A 92 -7.42 7.40 -15.30
C LEU A 92 -6.87 8.58 -16.11
N SER A 93 -6.58 9.71 -15.46
CA SER A 93 -5.96 10.88 -16.09
C SER A 93 -4.60 10.52 -16.72
N PHE A 94 -3.75 9.79 -16.01
CA PHE A 94 -2.48 9.27 -16.53
C PHE A 94 -2.67 8.39 -17.77
N LEU A 95 -3.63 7.46 -17.74
CA LEU A 95 -3.90 6.56 -18.87
C LEU A 95 -4.44 7.33 -20.08
N ILE A 96 -5.34 8.29 -19.88
CA ILE A 96 -5.85 9.17 -20.93
C ILE A 96 -4.70 9.96 -21.56
N ASN A 97 -3.85 10.58 -20.75
CA ASN A 97 -2.71 11.37 -21.24
C ASN A 97 -1.72 10.50 -22.03
N SER A 98 -1.41 9.31 -21.53
CA SER A 98 -0.58 8.32 -22.22
C SER A 98 -1.17 7.91 -23.57
N TYR A 99 -2.48 7.63 -23.61
CA TYR A 99 -3.18 7.27 -24.85
C TYR A 99 -3.17 8.41 -25.87
N VAL A 100 -3.50 9.64 -25.43
CA VAL A 100 -3.52 10.84 -26.29
C VAL A 100 -2.12 11.10 -26.87
N GLN A 101 -1.07 10.99 -26.06
CA GLN A 101 0.31 11.16 -26.52
C GLN A 101 0.70 10.09 -27.56
N TRP A 102 0.36 8.82 -27.30
CA TRP A 102 0.59 7.74 -28.26
C TRP A 102 -0.17 7.96 -29.58
N ALA A 103 -1.46 8.31 -29.51
CA ALA A 103 -2.29 8.54 -30.68
C ALA A 103 -1.79 9.72 -31.53
N SER A 104 -1.35 10.81 -30.87
CA SER A 104 -0.77 11.97 -31.54
C SER A 104 0.50 11.62 -32.31
N ASN A 105 1.38 10.77 -31.76
CA ASN A 105 2.61 10.34 -32.43
C ASN A 105 2.34 9.45 -33.66
N LYS A 106 1.17 8.81 -33.71
CA LYS A 106 0.72 7.96 -34.83
C LYS A 106 -0.18 8.72 -35.82
N TRP A 107 -0.37 10.03 -35.63
CA TRP A 107 -1.26 10.87 -36.44
C TRP A 107 -2.71 10.36 -36.51
N LEU A 108 -3.16 9.65 -35.46
CA LEU A 108 -4.51 9.11 -35.38
C LEU A 108 -5.50 10.19 -34.92
N LEU A 109 -6.66 10.27 -35.58
CA LEU A 109 -7.76 11.13 -35.14
C LEU A 109 -8.36 10.56 -33.85
N ILE A 110 -8.24 11.32 -32.74
CA ILE A 110 -8.72 10.95 -31.39
C ILE A 110 -10.24 10.74 -31.32
N ARG A 111 -10.99 11.07 -32.39
CA ARG A 111 -12.46 11.04 -32.41
C ARG A 111 -13.08 9.65 -32.26
N THR A 112 -12.35 8.55 -32.53
CA THR A 112 -12.88 7.19 -32.38
C THR A 112 -11.90 6.26 -31.64
N LEU A 113 -12.26 5.90 -30.41
CA LEU A 113 -11.57 4.87 -29.64
C LEU A 113 -11.97 3.50 -30.20
N SER A 114 -11.08 2.89 -31.01
CA SER A 114 -11.29 1.54 -31.54
C SER A 114 -10.56 0.50 -30.67
N ARG A 115 -11.02 -0.76 -30.72
CA ARG A 115 -10.36 -1.87 -30.01
C ARG A 115 -8.93 -2.08 -30.50
N GLU A 116 -8.70 -1.88 -31.79
CA GLU A 116 -7.40 -1.96 -32.45
C GLU A 116 -6.48 -0.86 -31.96
N HIS A 117 -6.98 0.38 -31.79
CA HIS A 117 -6.21 1.47 -31.21
C HIS A 117 -5.82 1.20 -29.76
N LEU A 118 -6.74 0.69 -28.94
CA LEU A 118 -6.45 0.31 -27.56
C LEU A 118 -5.40 -0.80 -27.47
N ARG A 119 -5.53 -1.83 -28.31
CA ARG A 119 -4.55 -2.93 -28.39
C ARG A 119 -3.17 -2.41 -28.81
N GLY A 120 -3.11 -1.59 -29.86
CA GLY A 120 -1.87 -0.98 -30.34
C GLY A 120 -1.21 -0.12 -29.28
N TRP A 121 -1.99 0.73 -28.58
CA TRP A 121 -1.49 1.54 -27.47
C TRP A 121 -0.91 0.68 -26.35
N MET A 122 -1.60 -0.37 -25.90
CA MET A 122 -1.08 -1.24 -24.84
C MET A 122 0.24 -1.90 -25.25
N TRP A 123 0.36 -2.38 -26.50
CA TRP A 123 1.56 -3.05 -26.98
C TRP A 123 2.75 -2.12 -27.25
N ASP A 124 2.48 -0.88 -27.65
CA ASP A 124 3.51 0.11 -27.95
C ASP A 124 3.95 0.91 -26.71
N SER A 125 3.17 0.94 -25.64
CA SER A 125 3.42 1.81 -24.49
C SER A 125 4.27 1.13 -23.41
N THR A 126 5.18 1.90 -22.81
CA THR A 126 6.01 1.50 -21.66
C THR A 126 5.40 1.99 -20.35
N LEU A 127 4.10 1.76 -20.12
CA LEU A 127 3.32 2.41 -19.04
C LEU A 127 4.01 2.35 -17.67
N PHE A 128 4.48 1.17 -17.25
CA PHE A 128 5.13 1.00 -15.95
C PHE A 128 6.45 1.74 -15.84
N GLU A 129 7.28 1.67 -16.87
CA GLU A 129 8.58 2.33 -16.88
C GLU A 129 8.41 3.85 -16.92
N SER A 130 7.51 4.35 -17.77
CA SER A 130 7.19 5.78 -17.86
C SER A 130 6.63 6.29 -16.54
N PHE A 131 5.70 5.56 -15.92
CA PHE A 131 5.16 5.90 -14.59
C PHE A 131 6.27 5.93 -13.54
N ALA A 132 7.12 4.89 -13.47
CA ALA A 132 8.21 4.84 -12.51
C ALA A 132 9.25 5.95 -12.73
N LYS A 133 9.57 6.28 -13.99
CA LYS A 133 10.48 7.37 -14.34
C LYS A 133 9.89 8.74 -13.98
N GLU A 134 8.58 8.92 -14.13
CA GLU A 134 7.85 10.13 -13.73
C GLU A 134 7.92 10.35 -12.21
N LEU A 135 7.85 9.28 -11.41
CA LEU A 135 8.01 9.36 -9.96
C LEU A 135 9.36 9.93 -9.50
N VAL A 136 10.39 9.84 -10.35
CA VAL A 136 11.74 10.37 -10.09
C VAL A 136 12.18 11.34 -11.20
N SER A 137 11.23 12.03 -11.84
CA SER A 137 11.51 12.93 -12.97
C SER A 137 12.40 14.11 -12.59
N ASP A 138 12.22 14.59 -11.37
CA ASP A 138 12.87 15.75 -10.78
C ASP A 138 13.05 15.55 -9.28
N GLY A 139 13.77 16.48 -8.63
CA GLY A 139 14.09 16.37 -7.22
C GLY A 139 12.87 16.47 -6.30
N ALA A 140 11.84 17.25 -6.65
CA ALA A 140 10.65 17.38 -5.83
C ALA A 140 9.78 16.12 -5.91
N SER A 141 9.59 15.59 -7.12
CA SER A 141 8.94 14.30 -7.37
C SER A 141 9.66 13.15 -6.64
N THR A 142 11.00 13.17 -6.66
CA THR A 142 11.82 12.22 -5.91
C THR A 142 11.54 12.26 -4.41
N VAL A 143 11.51 13.45 -3.78
CA VAL A 143 11.24 13.58 -2.35
C VAL A 143 9.89 12.99 -1.99
N TRP A 144 8.85 13.31 -2.78
CA TRP A 144 7.51 12.79 -2.54
C TRP A 144 7.42 11.27 -2.73
N THR A 145 8.08 10.74 -3.76
CA THR A 145 8.14 9.30 -4.01
C THR A 145 8.81 8.55 -2.87
N GLN A 146 9.94 9.06 -2.36
CA GLN A 146 10.62 8.47 -1.21
C GLN A 146 9.76 8.54 0.05
N ALA A 147 9.15 9.70 0.33
CA ALA A 147 8.26 9.87 1.48
C ALA A 147 7.08 8.91 1.41
N ALA A 148 6.46 8.74 0.24
CA ALA A 148 5.35 7.82 0.02
C ALA A 148 5.78 6.37 0.24
N ILE A 149 6.90 5.92 -0.36
CA ILE A 149 7.38 4.53 -0.20
C ILE A 149 7.77 4.24 1.26
N LEU A 150 8.41 5.18 1.95
CA LEU A 150 8.73 5.04 3.38
C LEU A 150 7.45 5.01 4.24
N THR A 151 6.46 5.82 3.91
CA THR A 151 5.13 5.77 4.55
C THR A 151 4.51 4.40 4.36
N THR A 152 4.56 3.84 3.15
CA THR A 152 4.09 2.48 2.86
C THR A 152 4.83 1.43 3.67
N TRP A 153 6.15 1.54 3.79
CA TRP A 153 6.96 0.66 4.62
C TRP A 153 6.50 0.64 6.07
N PHE A 154 6.32 1.81 6.70
CA PHE A 154 5.92 1.88 8.11
C PHE A 154 4.47 1.44 8.35
N TRP A 155 3.56 1.70 7.41
CA TRP A 155 2.22 1.11 7.46
C TRP A 155 2.27 -0.41 7.39
N ASN A 156 3.08 -0.99 6.50
CA ASN A 156 3.22 -2.45 6.42
C ASN A 156 3.80 -3.05 7.70
N VAL A 157 4.78 -2.39 8.31
CA VAL A 157 5.32 -2.77 9.63
C VAL A 157 4.23 -2.73 10.71
N TRP A 158 3.46 -1.65 10.77
CA TRP A 158 2.37 -1.50 11.72
C TRP A 158 1.25 -2.52 11.51
N MET A 159 0.80 -2.71 10.26
CA MET A 159 -0.23 -3.68 9.88
C MET A 159 0.19 -5.10 10.23
N ALA A 160 1.43 -5.49 9.89
CA ALA A 160 1.96 -6.81 10.25
C ALA A 160 2.00 -7.01 11.77
N GLY A 161 2.44 -6.00 12.53
CA GLY A 161 2.46 -6.05 13.99
C GLY A 161 1.07 -6.19 14.60
N LYS A 162 0.08 -5.46 14.06
CA LYS A 162 -1.32 -5.54 14.51
C LYS A 162 -1.97 -6.86 14.13
N ALA A 163 -1.69 -7.39 12.95
CA ALA A 163 -2.15 -8.69 12.50
C ALA A 163 -1.63 -9.82 13.40
N GLN A 164 -0.34 -9.78 13.77
CA GLN A 164 0.26 -10.73 14.72
C GLN A 164 -0.41 -10.62 16.10
N LYS A 165 -0.65 -9.40 16.61
CA LYS A 165 -1.32 -9.19 17.90
C LYS A 165 -2.76 -9.70 17.93
N HIS A 166 -3.47 -9.64 16.79
CA HIS A 166 -4.85 -10.13 16.67
C HIS A 166 -4.95 -11.57 16.18
N GLY A 167 -3.82 -12.26 15.95
CA GLY A 167 -3.81 -13.65 15.48
C GLY A 167 -4.42 -13.83 14.08
N PHE A 168 -4.37 -12.82 13.22
CA PHE A 168 -4.90 -12.94 11.85
C PHE A 168 -4.08 -13.92 11.03
N THR A 169 -4.78 -14.81 10.31
CA THR A 169 -4.14 -15.79 9.43
C THR A 169 -3.65 -15.13 8.14
N MET A 170 -2.71 -15.81 7.47
CA MET A 170 -2.22 -15.34 6.16
C MET A 170 -3.35 -15.24 5.13
N GLU A 171 -4.39 -16.07 5.22
CA GLU A 171 -5.55 -16.00 4.33
C GLU A 171 -6.34 -14.71 4.50
N THR A 172 -6.52 -14.25 5.73
CA THR A 172 -7.16 -12.96 6.02
C THR A 172 -6.28 -11.81 5.58
N MET A 173 -4.96 -11.90 5.80
CA MET A 173 -4.02 -10.82 5.51
C MET A 173 -3.63 -10.70 4.03
N ALA A 174 -3.62 -11.80 3.27
CA ALA A 174 -3.12 -11.81 1.90
C ALA A 174 -3.78 -10.76 0.99
N PRO A 175 -5.11 -10.55 1.02
CA PRO A 175 -5.74 -9.47 0.25
C PRO A 175 -5.20 -8.08 0.64
N TYR A 176 -5.04 -7.79 1.93
CA TYR A 176 -4.52 -6.49 2.40
C TYR A 176 -3.06 -6.30 2.03
N ILE A 177 -2.25 -7.37 2.15
CA ILE A 177 -0.84 -7.37 1.75
C ILE A 177 -0.74 -7.07 0.26
N MET A 178 -1.48 -7.80 -0.59
CA MET A 178 -1.46 -7.55 -2.03
C MET A 178 -1.96 -6.14 -2.35
N LEU A 179 -3.03 -5.69 -1.72
CA LEU A 179 -3.58 -4.35 -1.94
C LEU A 179 -2.57 -3.25 -1.57
N SER A 180 -1.79 -3.42 -0.48
CA SER A 180 -0.75 -2.47 -0.06
C SER A 180 0.38 -2.29 -1.07
N GLN A 181 0.56 -3.25 -1.99
CA GLN A 181 1.57 -3.18 -3.04
C GLN A 181 1.03 -2.59 -4.33
N ILE A 182 -0.29 -2.66 -4.51
CA ILE A 182 -0.98 -2.38 -5.76
C ILE A 182 -1.67 -1.02 -5.73
N LEU A 183 -2.26 -0.66 -4.60
CA LEU A 183 -3.02 0.57 -4.42
C LEU A 183 -2.33 1.47 -3.38
N PRO A 184 -2.72 2.76 -3.33
CA PRO A 184 -2.38 3.69 -2.26
C PRO A 184 -2.44 3.04 -0.89
N ILE A 185 -1.40 3.29 -0.08
CA ILE A 185 -1.33 2.65 1.23
C ILE A 185 -2.44 3.16 2.15
N SER A 186 -2.87 4.42 2.01
CA SER A 186 -3.97 4.97 2.80
C SER A 186 -5.27 4.18 2.61
N PHE A 187 -5.54 3.69 1.39
CA PHE A 187 -6.71 2.86 1.10
C PHE A 187 -6.62 1.51 1.81
N ALA A 188 -5.50 0.80 1.62
CA ALA A 188 -5.29 -0.51 2.24
C ALA A 188 -5.27 -0.44 3.77
N ALA A 189 -4.62 0.59 4.34
CA ALA A 189 -4.57 0.83 5.77
C ALA A 189 -5.97 1.15 6.34
N ALA A 190 -6.77 1.99 5.68
CA ALA A 190 -8.12 2.30 6.12
C ALA A 190 -9.00 1.04 6.16
N LEU A 191 -8.96 0.20 5.12
CA LEU A 191 -9.70 -1.07 5.10
C LEU A 191 -9.21 -2.04 6.18
N PHE A 192 -7.91 -2.09 6.44
CA PHE A 192 -7.36 -2.92 7.50
C PHE A 192 -7.76 -2.42 8.90
N ILE A 193 -7.80 -1.12 9.12
CA ILE A 193 -8.30 -0.56 10.39
C ILE A 193 -9.77 -0.91 10.61
N ILE A 194 -10.59 -0.94 9.55
CA ILE A 194 -11.97 -1.45 9.65
C ILE A 194 -11.96 -2.91 10.12
N GLN A 195 -11.10 -3.77 9.55
CA GLN A 195 -10.96 -5.16 9.97
C GLN A 195 -10.61 -5.27 11.47
N LEU A 196 -9.70 -4.42 11.97
CA LEU A 196 -9.35 -4.39 13.38
C LEU A 196 -10.56 -4.06 14.26
N HIS A 197 -11.32 -3.01 13.91
CA HIS A 197 -12.52 -2.63 14.65
C HIS A 197 -13.60 -3.72 14.66
N LEU A 198 -13.81 -4.39 13.52
CA LEU A 198 -14.81 -5.47 13.40
C LEU A 198 -14.38 -6.73 14.17
N SER A 199 -13.09 -7.08 14.11
CA SER A 199 -12.55 -8.25 14.83
C SER A 199 -12.66 -8.08 16.34
N ALA A 200 -12.35 -6.88 16.83
CA ALA A 200 -12.48 -6.56 18.24
C ALA A 200 -13.93 -6.60 18.75
N LEU A 201 -14.93 -6.43 17.87
CA LEU A 201 -16.35 -6.54 18.22
C LEU A 201 -16.82 -7.99 18.33
N GLY A 202 -16.24 -8.90 17.54
CA GLY A 202 -16.55 -10.34 17.58
C GLY A 202 -15.93 -11.06 18.78
N ALA A 203 -14.78 -10.57 19.29
CA ALA A 203 -14.18 -11.06 20.52
C ALA A 203 -14.93 -10.49 21.74
N SER A 204 -16.03 -11.14 22.14
CA SER A 204 -16.73 -10.79 23.39
C SER A 204 -15.78 -10.96 24.59
N PRO A 205 -15.65 -9.98 25.51
CA PRO A 205 -14.78 -10.10 26.68
C PRO A 205 -15.18 -11.23 27.63
N ILE A 206 -16.39 -11.80 27.49
CA ILE A 206 -16.88 -12.91 28.31
C ILE A 206 -16.19 -14.24 27.95
N SER A 207 -15.61 -14.38 26.76
CA SER A 207 -14.91 -15.60 26.36
C SER A 207 -13.43 -15.64 26.78
N ALA A 208 -12.83 -14.50 27.12
CA ALA A 208 -11.44 -14.44 27.58
C ALA A 208 -11.25 -15.05 28.99
N GLU A 209 -12.32 -15.18 29.77
CA GLU A 209 -12.27 -15.71 31.14
C GLU A 209 -12.52 -17.23 31.21
N LYS A 210 -12.92 -17.87 30.09
CA LYS A 210 -13.21 -19.32 30.05
C LYS A 210 -12.08 -20.21 29.52
N GLU A 211 -10.95 -19.66 29.09
CA GLU A 211 -9.81 -20.48 28.62
C GLU A 211 -8.85 -20.96 29.74
N THR A 212 -9.20 -20.81 31.02
CA THR A 212 -8.31 -21.25 32.13
C THR A 212 -8.65 -22.63 32.73
N LYS A 213 -9.56 -23.43 32.16
CA LYS A 213 -9.82 -24.78 32.70
C LYS A 213 -9.94 -25.86 31.63
N THR A 214 -8.85 -26.63 31.53
CA THR A 214 -8.81 -28.09 31.39
C THR A 214 -9.36 -28.69 30.11
N ASP A 215 -8.48 -28.88 29.13
CA ASP A 215 -8.43 -30.14 28.37
C ASP A 215 -6.97 -30.39 27.92
N GLU A 216 -6.38 -31.46 28.46
CA GLU A 216 -5.02 -31.93 28.18
C GLU A 216 -4.92 -32.45 26.74
N THR A 217 -4.80 -31.54 25.78
CA THR A 217 -4.44 -31.88 24.41
C THR A 217 -2.91 -32.00 24.34
N PRO A 218 -2.33 -33.00 23.63
CA PRO A 218 -0.89 -33.25 23.64
C PRO A 218 -0.09 -32.00 23.26
N GLN A 219 0.74 -31.52 24.18
CA GLN A 219 1.54 -30.32 23.98
C GLN A 219 2.33 -30.43 22.65
N PRO A 220 2.10 -29.54 21.68
CA PRO A 220 2.93 -29.50 20.48
C PRO A 220 4.35 -29.17 20.91
N LYS A 221 5.28 -30.08 20.59
CA LYS A 221 6.71 -29.99 20.91
C LYS A 221 7.22 -28.55 20.70
N PRO A 222 7.98 -27.98 21.65
CA PRO A 222 8.45 -26.60 21.57
C PRO A 222 9.24 -26.42 20.27
N LYS A 223 8.65 -25.67 19.33
CA LYS A 223 9.33 -25.30 18.09
C LYS A 223 10.55 -24.46 18.49
N LYS A 224 11.74 -24.91 18.11
CA LYS A 224 13.00 -24.22 18.41
C LYS A 224 12.88 -22.74 18.01
N PRO A 225 13.29 -21.79 18.85
CA PRO A 225 13.17 -20.36 18.54
C PRO A 225 14.07 -20.06 17.33
N TYR A 226 13.47 -19.86 16.16
CA TYR A 226 14.18 -19.32 15.01
C TYR A 226 14.66 -17.91 15.35
N LYS A 227 15.95 -17.62 15.14
CA LYS A 227 16.49 -16.26 15.30
C LYS A 227 15.80 -15.35 14.29
N ARG A 228 14.96 -14.44 14.79
CA ARG A 228 14.30 -13.42 13.95
C ARG A 228 15.32 -12.38 13.50
N THR A 229 15.32 -12.06 12.22
CA THR A 229 16.14 -11.01 11.63
C THR A 229 15.65 -9.64 12.09
N THR A 230 16.57 -8.70 12.27
CA THR A 230 16.28 -7.31 12.66
C THR A 230 15.61 -6.54 11.52
N LEU A 231 14.61 -5.70 11.83
CA LEU A 231 13.95 -4.78 10.88
C LEU A 231 14.91 -3.73 10.27
N THR A 232 16.05 -3.52 10.91
CA THR A 232 17.10 -2.56 10.54
C THR A 232 17.66 -2.81 9.13
N LEU A 233 18.01 -4.07 8.81
CA LEU A 233 18.61 -4.42 7.52
C LEU A 233 17.70 -4.10 6.32
N PRO A 234 16.43 -4.54 6.27
CA PRO A 234 15.56 -4.18 5.15
C PRO A 234 15.25 -2.69 5.10
N THR A 235 15.25 -2.00 6.25
CA THR A 235 15.10 -0.54 6.29
C THR A 235 16.28 0.16 5.61
N ILE A 236 17.51 -0.24 5.92
CA ILE A 236 18.72 0.31 5.28
C ILE A 236 18.70 0.01 3.78
N LEU A 237 18.38 -1.23 3.40
CA LEU A 237 18.34 -1.64 2.00
C LEU A 237 17.28 -0.84 1.20
N LEU A 238 16.11 -0.61 1.79
CA LEU A 238 15.06 0.21 1.20
C LEU A 238 15.53 1.65 0.98
N ASN A 239 16.07 2.29 2.02
CA ASN A 239 16.55 3.67 1.92
C ASN A 239 17.71 3.82 0.92
N ALA A 240 18.64 2.87 0.88
CA ALA A 240 19.72 2.84 -0.10
C ALA A 240 19.17 2.73 -1.53
N ALA A 241 18.22 1.82 -1.76
CA ALA A 241 17.56 1.70 -3.06
C ALA A 241 16.85 2.99 -3.47
N LEU A 242 16.13 3.63 -2.54
CA LEU A 242 15.43 4.89 -2.76
C LEU A 242 16.35 6.06 -3.15
N ILE A 243 17.56 6.13 -2.59
CA ILE A 243 18.57 7.13 -2.97
C ILE A 243 19.14 6.85 -4.36
N CYS A 244 19.30 5.57 -4.72
CA CYS A 244 19.85 5.17 -6.01
C CYS A 244 18.86 5.31 -7.19
N LEU A 245 17.55 5.39 -6.94
CA LEU A 245 16.53 5.45 -8.01
C LEU A 245 16.67 6.66 -8.95
N PRO A 246 16.77 7.93 -8.47
CA PRO A 246 16.89 9.09 -9.35
C PRO A 246 18.12 9.09 -10.27
N PRO A 247 19.36 8.89 -9.77
CA PRO A 247 20.54 8.90 -10.65
C PRO A 247 20.54 7.73 -11.64
N LEU A 248 19.89 6.61 -11.29
CA LEU A 248 19.79 5.44 -12.16
C LEU A 248 18.56 5.48 -13.08
N ARG A 249 17.77 6.56 -13.14
CA ARG A 249 16.51 6.63 -13.91
C ARG A 249 16.62 6.14 -15.36
N ASN A 250 17.73 6.46 -16.02
CA ASN A 250 17.96 6.08 -17.42
C ASN A 250 18.86 4.83 -17.57
N HIS A 251 19.26 4.20 -16.46
CA HIS A 251 20.11 3.02 -16.42
C HIS A 251 19.25 1.74 -16.45
N PRO A 252 19.70 0.64 -17.09
CA PRO A 252 18.96 -0.64 -17.13
C PRO A 252 18.66 -1.24 -15.74
N ALA A 253 19.42 -0.84 -14.71
CA ALA A 253 19.17 -1.26 -13.33
C ALA A 253 17.97 -0.56 -12.67
N PHE A 254 17.37 0.46 -13.29
CA PHE A 254 16.25 1.22 -12.72
C PHE A 254 15.06 0.34 -12.37
N VAL A 255 14.53 -0.40 -13.36
CA VAL A 255 13.34 -1.23 -13.18
C VAL A 255 13.59 -2.36 -12.16
N PRO A 256 14.71 -3.13 -12.22
CA PRO A 256 15.05 -4.09 -11.17
C PRO A 256 15.11 -3.46 -9.77
N LEU A 257 15.65 -2.24 -9.64
CA LEU A 257 15.73 -1.54 -8.37
C LEU A 257 14.35 -1.13 -7.85
N VAL A 258 13.45 -0.65 -8.72
CA VAL A 258 12.04 -0.38 -8.37
C VAL A 258 11.37 -1.67 -7.88
N LEU A 259 11.55 -2.79 -8.58
CA LEU A 259 10.99 -4.08 -8.15
C LEU A 259 11.58 -4.53 -6.80
N LEU A 260 12.88 -4.32 -6.57
CA LEU A 260 13.51 -4.61 -5.29
C LEU A 260 12.84 -3.84 -4.15
N THR A 261 12.53 -2.55 -4.34
CA THR A 261 11.80 -1.79 -3.31
C THR A 261 10.45 -2.43 -2.98
N ARG A 262 9.71 -2.90 -3.99
CA ARG A 262 8.43 -3.62 -3.79
C ARG A 262 8.62 -4.94 -3.05
N LEU A 263 9.66 -5.71 -3.37
CA LEU A 263 9.98 -6.95 -2.65
C LEU A 263 10.29 -6.68 -1.18
N ILE A 264 11.01 -5.60 -0.88
CA ILE A 264 11.30 -5.20 0.51
C ILE A 264 10.01 -4.88 1.25
N LEU A 265 9.05 -4.19 0.64
CA LEU A 265 7.78 -3.83 1.27
C LEU A 265 6.93 -5.03 1.73
N PHE A 266 7.16 -6.24 1.20
CA PHE A 266 6.50 -7.47 1.69
C PHE A 266 7.13 -8.05 2.96
N MET A 267 8.39 -7.72 3.23
CA MET A 267 9.15 -8.37 4.31
C MET A 267 8.54 -8.27 5.71
N PRO A 268 7.83 -7.19 6.12
CA PRO A 268 7.24 -7.10 7.46
C PRO A 268 6.22 -8.21 7.75
N TYR A 269 5.59 -8.75 6.71
CA TYR A 269 4.63 -9.85 6.82
C TYR A 269 5.30 -11.23 6.89
N SER A 270 6.62 -11.31 6.77
CA SER A 270 7.35 -12.55 6.97
C SER A 270 7.54 -12.83 8.46
N ASP A 271 7.32 -14.08 8.89
CA ASP A 271 7.58 -14.52 10.26
C ASP A 271 9.06 -14.45 10.67
N ARG A 272 9.94 -14.12 9.71
CA ARG A 272 11.38 -14.00 9.88
C ARG A 272 11.79 -12.65 10.45
N ILE A 273 10.95 -11.62 10.39
CA ILE A 273 11.28 -10.28 10.87
C ILE A 273 10.73 -10.07 12.28
N SER A 274 11.58 -9.53 13.14
CA SER A 274 11.17 -9.07 14.47
C SER A 274 10.55 -7.67 14.36
N LEU A 275 9.32 -7.53 14.90
CA LEU A 275 8.55 -6.29 14.93
C LEU A 275 8.49 -5.72 16.36
N ARG A 276 9.60 -5.84 17.11
CA ARG A 276 9.71 -5.27 18.45
C ARG A 276 9.74 -3.75 18.37
N ASP A 277 9.08 -3.07 19.31
CA ASP A 277 8.95 -1.62 19.32
C ASP A 277 10.31 -0.91 19.26
N GLU A 278 11.33 -1.42 19.97
CA GLU A 278 12.71 -0.91 19.92
C GLU A 278 13.29 -0.90 18.49
N GLN A 279 13.05 -1.97 17.73
CA GLN A 279 13.54 -2.09 16.36
C GLN A 279 12.74 -1.22 15.39
N VAL A 280 11.45 -1.05 15.64
CA VAL A 280 10.60 -0.12 14.87
C VAL A 280 11.08 1.31 15.07
N VAL A 281 11.33 1.73 16.32
CA VAL A 281 11.87 3.06 16.64
C VAL A 281 13.24 3.26 15.99
N GLN A 282 14.13 2.26 16.09
CA GLN A 282 15.44 2.31 15.42
C GLN A 282 15.31 2.47 13.90
N SER A 283 14.40 1.71 13.26
CA SER A 283 14.12 1.83 11.83
C SER A 283 13.55 3.20 11.45
N ILE A 284 12.68 3.79 12.28
CA ILE A 284 12.18 5.16 12.08
C ILE A 284 13.33 6.16 12.15
N SER A 285 14.20 6.07 13.15
CA SER A 285 15.37 6.95 13.28
C SER A 285 16.32 6.85 12.09
N ILE A 286 16.58 5.63 11.59
CA ILE A 286 17.42 5.41 10.42
C ILE A 286 16.78 6.04 9.19
N SER A 287 15.53 5.71 8.86
CA SER A 287 14.83 6.32 7.72
C SER A 287 14.75 7.84 7.84
N GLY A 288 14.51 8.37 9.04
CA GLY A 288 14.52 9.81 9.29
C GLY A 288 15.87 10.44 8.95
N GLY A 289 16.98 9.82 9.36
CA GLY A 289 18.33 10.26 8.99
C GLY A 289 18.58 10.26 7.49
N PHE A 290 18.14 9.21 6.78
CA PHE A 290 18.24 9.13 5.31
C PHE A 290 17.40 10.20 4.60
N VAL A 291 16.17 10.44 5.06
CA VAL A 291 15.29 11.48 4.52
C VAL A 291 15.89 12.86 4.72
N VAL A 292 16.39 13.17 5.92
CA VAL A 292 17.04 14.46 6.21
C VAL A 292 18.30 14.64 5.37
N ALA A 293 19.14 13.62 5.27
CA ALA A 293 20.35 13.65 4.44
C ALA A 293 20.01 13.87 2.96
N ASN A 294 19.05 13.13 2.42
CA ASN A 294 18.63 13.28 1.02
C ASN A 294 17.99 14.65 0.77
N PHE A 295 17.14 15.12 1.68
CA PHE A 295 16.55 16.46 1.60
C PHE A 295 17.63 17.55 1.65
N ALA A 296 18.65 17.41 2.50
CA ALA A 296 19.77 18.35 2.56
C ALA A 296 20.59 18.36 1.26
N MET A 297 20.80 17.20 0.63
CA MET A 297 21.44 17.10 -0.69
C MET A 297 20.59 17.75 -1.78
N LEU A 298 19.28 17.53 -1.77
CA LEU A 298 18.35 18.06 -2.77
C LEU A 298 18.03 19.54 -2.57
N ARG A 299 18.13 20.09 -1.35
CA ARG A 299 17.87 21.51 -1.06
C ARG A 299 18.78 22.46 -1.84
N LYS A 300 19.95 22.00 -2.27
CA LYS A 300 20.84 22.78 -3.17
C LYS A 300 20.23 23.01 -4.55
N VAL A 301 19.27 22.17 -4.95
CA VAL A 301 18.67 22.13 -6.30
C VAL A 301 17.17 22.40 -6.27
N VAL A 302 16.48 22.10 -5.16
CA VAL A 302 15.02 22.15 -5.02
C VAL A 302 14.63 23.05 -3.86
N GLY A 303 13.89 24.12 -4.14
CA GLY A 303 13.29 24.97 -3.12
C GLY A 303 12.07 24.33 -2.47
N TRP A 304 11.74 24.73 -1.24
CA TRP A 304 10.51 24.27 -0.56
C TRP A 304 9.24 24.61 -1.35
N ARG A 305 9.26 25.73 -2.10
CA ARG A 305 8.17 26.12 -3.01
C ARG A 305 7.99 25.12 -4.15
N ASP A 306 9.07 24.51 -4.64
CA ASP A 306 9.00 23.52 -5.71
C ASP A 306 8.40 22.21 -5.18
N VAL A 307 8.80 21.79 -3.98
CA VAL A 307 8.22 20.62 -3.29
C VAL A 307 6.72 20.77 -3.09
N LEU A 308 6.25 21.95 -2.70
CA LEU A 308 4.81 22.24 -2.57
C LEU A 308 4.13 22.44 -3.95
N GLY A 309 4.87 22.97 -4.92
CA GLY A 309 4.40 23.22 -6.29
C GLY A 309 4.07 21.95 -7.07
N VAL A 310 4.65 20.81 -6.70
CA VAL A 310 4.35 19.48 -7.28
C VAL A 310 2.85 19.16 -7.25
N LEU A 311 2.11 19.61 -6.23
CA LEU A 311 0.66 19.42 -6.18
C LEU A 311 -0.08 20.03 -7.37
N ARG A 312 0.43 21.13 -7.93
CA ARG A 312 -0.18 21.86 -9.04
C ARG A 312 0.41 21.47 -10.39
N VAL A 313 1.74 21.39 -10.45
CA VAL A 313 2.49 21.27 -11.73
C VAL A 313 3.04 19.86 -11.95
N GLY A 314 3.08 19.03 -10.91
CA GLY A 314 3.60 17.66 -11.00
C GLY A 314 2.79 16.78 -11.94
N GLY A 315 3.45 15.73 -12.41
CA GLY A 315 2.81 14.68 -13.18
C GLY A 315 1.74 13.93 -12.36
N GLU A 316 0.83 13.24 -13.06
CA GLU A 316 -0.30 12.54 -12.45
C GLU A 316 0.16 11.40 -11.52
N ALA A 317 1.29 10.76 -11.83
CA ALA A 317 1.88 9.73 -10.98
C ALA A 317 2.28 10.30 -9.61
N VAL A 318 2.93 11.47 -9.64
CA VAL A 318 3.42 12.13 -8.43
C VAL A 318 2.26 12.70 -7.61
N LYS A 319 1.30 13.37 -8.27
CA LYS A 319 0.07 13.85 -7.61
C LYS A 319 -0.66 12.74 -6.86
N THR A 320 -0.75 11.55 -7.46
CA THR A 320 -1.33 10.37 -6.80
C THR A 320 -0.63 10.06 -5.48
N LEU A 321 0.71 10.07 -5.45
CA LEU A 321 1.48 9.80 -4.24
C LEU A 321 1.34 10.90 -3.19
N VAL A 322 1.30 12.17 -3.61
CA VAL A 322 1.11 13.28 -2.67
C VAL A 322 -0.26 13.19 -2.00
N TRP A 323 -1.31 12.92 -2.78
CA TRP A 323 -2.65 12.72 -2.25
C TRP A 323 -2.73 11.51 -1.32
N ASP A 324 -2.11 10.39 -1.69
CA ASP A 324 -2.03 9.21 -0.80
C ASP A 324 -1.34 9.55 0.51
N ALA A 325 -0.22 10.29 0.47
CA ALA A 325 0.48 10.73 1.68
C ALA A 325 -0.38 11.63 2.57
N GLN A 326 -1.13 12.57 1.98
CA GLN A 326 -2.06 13.43 2.73
C GLN A 326 -3.19 12.63 3.37
N ILE A 327 -3.85 11.74 2.62
CA ILE A 327 -4.94 10.91 3.14
C ILE A 327 -4.40 9.95 4.20
N SER A 328 -3.21 9.38 3.99
CA SER A 328 -2.50 8.55 4.98
C SER A 328 -2.26 9.30 6.29
N ALA A 329 -1.83 10.56 6.23
CA ALA A 329 -1.67 11.39 7.42
C ALA A 329 -3.02 11.65 8.14
N VAL A 330 -4.11 11.87 7.38
CA VAL A 330 -5.46 12.00 7.94
C VAL A 330 -5.91 10.70 8.60
N VAL A 331 -5.72 9.55 7.95
CA VAL A 331 -6.02 8.22 8.51
C VAL A 331 -5.26 8.01 9.81
N TYR A 332 -3.97 8.34 9.85
CA TYR A 332 -3.15 8.25 11.06
C TYR A 332 -3.64 9.18 12.18
N ALA A 333 -3.99 10.43 11.85
CA ALA A 333 -4.52 11.39 12.83
C ALA A 333 -5.86 10.92 13.42
N VAL A 334 -6.75 10.39 12.58
CA VAL A 334 -8.05 9.82 13.01
C VAL A 334 -7.83 8.58 13.88
N LEU A 335 -6.83 7.76 13.57
CA LEU A 335 -6.43 6.61 14.39
C LEU A 335 -5.94 7.03 15.78
N GLY A 336 -5.15 8.10 15.87
CA GLY A 336 -4.71 8.67 17.14
C GLY A 336 -5.85 9.25 17.98
N TRP A 337 -6.82 9.92 17.33
CA TRP A 337 -7.96 10.53 18.02
C TRP A 337 -8.99 9.51 18.54
N GLY A 338 -9.21 8.42 17.81
CA GLY A 338 -10.29 7.48 18.08
C GLY A 338 -10.09 6.51 19.26
N GLY A 339 -8.96 6.57 19.97
CA GLY A 339 -8.61 5.54 20.97
C GLY A 339 -8.31 4.22 20.26
N GLY A 340 -7.05 4.02 19.88
CA GLY A 340 -6.63 3.01 18.90
C GLY A 340 -7.01 1.57 19.26
N VAL A 341 -7.37 0.80 18.22
CA VAL A 341 -7.28 -0.67 18.18
C VAL A 341 -5.82 -1.10 18.16
#